data_AF-W2SQF3-F1
#
_entry.id   AF-W2SQF3-F1
#
_cell.length_a   1.000
_cell.length_b   1.000
_cell.length_c   1.000
_cell.angle_alpha   90.00
_cell.angle_beta   90.00
_cell.angle_gamma   90.00
#
_symmetry.space_group_name_H-M   'P 1'
#
loop_
_entity.id
_entity.type
_entity.pdbx_description
1 polymer ?
#
loop_
_entity_poly.entity_id
_entity_poly.type
_entity_poly.pdbx_seq_one_letter_code
_entity_poly.pdbx_strand_id
1 'polypeptide(L)'
;MQPYLVVVFVNLLSIRGTSAYSMKDMRIGLKEWTCGFDIEQIEESYGLLKDGCEQYIPEINMCCAQHKDCYQQKRGYRPCDVHLCNCVQFPWSSDHNTMTIQADRSQE
;
A
#
# COMPACT_ATOMS: atom_id res chain seq x y z
N MET A 1 -38.68 21.21 -12.99
CA MET A 1 -37.42 21.48 -13.71
C MET A 1 -36.30 20.84 -12.90
N GLN A 2 -35.71 19.76 -13.40
CA GLN A 2 -34.76 18.91 -12.67
C GLN A 2 -33.61 18.59 -13.64
N PRO A 3 -32.41 19.16 -13.48
CA PRO A 3 -31.25 18.76 -14.27
C PRO A 3 -30.34 17.84 -13.45
N TYR A 4 -29.55 17.04 -14.15
CA TYR A 4 -28.49 16.14 -13.63
C TYR A 4 -28.97 14.75 -13.19
N LEU A 5 -29.89 14.22 -13.99
CA LEU A 5 -29.94 12.82 -14.38
C LEU A 5 -28.64 12.41 -15.10
N VAL A 6 -27.53 12.25 -14.39
CA VAL A 6 -26.42 11.35 -14.75
C VAL A 6 -25.91 10.73 -13.45
N VAL A 7 -26.81 10.02 -12.78
CA VAL A 7 -26.39 8.92 -11.92
C VAL A 7 -25.68 7.97 -12.87
N VAL A 8 -24.36 7.95 -12.82
CA VAL A 8 -23.54 7.01 -13.57
C VAL A 8 -23.91 5.63 -13.04
N PHE A 9 -24.93 5.03 -13.66
CA PHE A 9 -25.20 3.60 -13.60
C PHE A 9 -24.06 2.91 -14.34
N VAL A 10 -22.89 2.82 -13.71
CA VAL A 10 -21.92 1.79 -14.10
C VAL A 10 -22.56 0.48 -13.65
N ASN A 11 -23.06 -0.27 -14.62
CA ASN A 11 -23.63 -1.61 -14.49
C ASN A 11 -22.75 -2.50 -13.60
N LEU A 12 -23.22 -2.80 -12.39
CA LEU A 12 -22.60 -3.73 -11.43
C LEU A 12 -22.82 -5.22 -11.78
N LEU A 13 -23.09 -5.57 -13.05
CA LEU A 13 -23.41 -6.95 -13.45
C LEU A 13 -22.56 -7.55 -14.59
N SER A 14 -21.48 -6.90 -15.02
CA SER A 14 -20.62 -7.45 -16.10
C SER A 14 -19.10 -7.51 -15.84
N ILE A 15 -18.61 -7.26 -14.63
CA ILE A 15 -17.19 -7.55 -14.32
C ILE A 15 -17.11 -8.92 -13.63
N ARG A 16 -17.53 -9.97 -14.36
CA ARG A 16 -16.94 -11.31 -14.17
C ARG A 16 -15.55 -11.26 -14.78
N GLY A 17 -14.66 -10.67 -14.01
CA GLY A 17 -13.25 -10.58 -14.27
C GLY A 17 -12.57 -10.35 -12.95
N THR A 18 -12.38 -11.42 -12.17
CA THR A 18 -11.30 -11.46 -11.19
C THR A 18 -9.99 -11.40 -11.98
N SER A 19 -9.69 -10.23 -12.54
CA SER A 19 -8.35 -9.94 -13.00
C SER A 19 -7.56 -9.77 -11.72
N ALA A 20 -6.86 -10.83 -11.31
CA ALA A 20 -5.71 -10.67 -10.44
C ALA A 20 -4.77 -9.74 -11.20
N TYR A 21 -4.88 -8.42 -10.95
CA TYR A 21 -3.96 -7.44 -11.49
C TYR A 21 -2.57 -7.86 -11.00
N SER A 22 -1.79 -8.44 -11.91
CA SER A 22 -0.43 -8.85 -11.64
C SER A 22 0.38 -7.57 -11.47
N MET A 23 0.67 -7.18 -10.23
CA MET A 23 1.51 -6.02 -9.91
C MET A 23 2.94 -6.12 -10.47
N LYS A 24 3.31 -7.31 -10.98
CA LYS A 24 4.63 -7.62 -11.54
C LYS A 24 5.09 -6.71 -12.69
N ASP A 25 4.18 -6.03 -13.37
CA ASP A 25 4.52 -5.14 -14.49
C ASP A 25 4.42 -3.63 -14.15
N MET A 26 4.01 -3.28 -12.92
CA MET A 26 3.95 -1.88 -12.50
C MET A 26 5.36 -1.37 -12.24
N ARG A 27 5.77 -0.32 -12.96
CA ARG A 27 7.06 0.35 -12.72
C ARG A 27 6.81 1.66 -11.99
N ILE A 28 7.30 1.73 -10.75
CA ILE A 28 7.35 2.95 -9.95
C ILE A 28 8.75 3.54 -10.09
N GLY A 29 8.84 4.79 -10.56
CA GLY A 29 10.08 5.54 -10.58
C GLY A 29 10.29 6.31 -9.28
N LEU A 30 11.48 6.92 -9.15
CA LEU A 30 11.84 7.75 -7.99
C LEU A 30 10.85 8.90 -7.76
N LYS A 31 10.26 9.46 -8.82
CA LYS A 31 9.29 10.56 -8.72
C LYS A 31 7.95 10.12 -8.14
N GLU A 32 7.59 8.86 -8.35
CA GLU A 32 6.36 8.25 -7.84
C GLU A 32 6.57 7.52 -6.50
N TRP A 33 7.81 7.49 -6.01
CA TRP A 33 8.18 6.86 -4.75
C TRP A 33 7.70 7.67 -3.55
N THR A 34 7.04 7.00 -2.62
CA THR A 34 6.34 7.64 -1.49
C THR A 34 6.92 7.26 -0.14
N CYS A 35 7.86 6.31 -0.03
CA CYS A 35 8.51 6.03 1.24
C CYS A 35 9.53 7.12 1.57
N GLY A 36 9.53 7.60 2.82
CA GLY A 36 10.38 8.70 3.28
C GLY A 36 9.62 10.00 3.54
N PHE A 37 10.17 10.83 4.42
CA PHE A 37 9.57 12.09 4.86
C PHE A 37 10.19 13.31 4.15
N ASP A 38 11.48 13.26 3.88
CA ASP A 38 12.24 14.28 3.16
C ASP A 38 12.91 13.70 1.90
N ILE A 39 13.53 14.57 1.10
CA ILE A 39 14.11 14.22 -0.19
C ILE A 39 15.25 13.20 -0.03
N GLU A 40 16.09 13.36 0.98
CA GLU A 40 17.23 12.47 1.23
C GLU A 40 16.74 11.05 1.55
N GLN A 41 15.76 10.92 2.44
CA GLN A 41 15.15 9.63 2.77
C GLN A 41 14.41 8.99 1.60
N ILE A 42 13.76 9.78 0.75
CA ILE A 42 13.09 9.29 -0.46
C ILE A 42 14.13 8.69 -1.42
N GLU A 43 15.22 9.40 -1.68
CA GLU A 43 16.30 8.93 -2.56
C GLU A 43 17.00 7.69 -2.00
N GLU A 44 17.35 7.71 -0.72
CA GLU A 44 18.02 6.57 -0.05
C GLU A 44 17.12 5.32 -0.06
N SER A 45 15.87 5.44 0.36
CA SER A 45 14.96 4.29 0.45
C SER A 45 14.60 3.72 -0.92
N TYR A 46 14.45 4.55 -1.95
CA TYR A 46 14.28 4.06 -3.32
C TYR A 46 15.55 3.36 -3.82
N GLY A 47 16.72 3.95 -3.57
CA GLY A 47 18.02 3.38 -3.96
C GLY A 47 18.26 2.00 -3.37
N LEU A 48 17.96 1.80 -2.09
CA LEU A 48 18.08 0.52 -1.39
C LEU A 48 17.26 -0.61 -2.04
N LEU A 49 16.10 -0.29 -2.59
CA LEU A 49 15.24 -1.29 -3.23
C LEU A 49 15.53 -1.45 -4.72
N LYS A 50 16.00 -0.39 -5.37
CA LYS A 50 16.37 -0.45 -6.79
C LYS A 50 17.52 -1.41 -7.04
N ASP A 51 18.41 -1.57 -6.08
CA ASP A 51 19.53 -2.52 -6.14
C ASP A 51 19.14 -3.92 -5.62
N GLY A 52 18.57 -4.74 -6.51
CA GLY A 52 18.30 -6.17 -6.23
C GLY A 52 16.90 -6.51 -5.68
N CYS A 53 16.08 -5.52 -5.36
CA CYS A 53 14.71 -5.70 -4.85
C CYS A 53 13.65 -4.98 -5.70
N GLU A 54 13.95 -4.65 -6.96
CA GLU A 54 13.10 -3.81 -7.82
C GLU A 54 11.68 -4.38 -7.99
N GLN A 55 11.54 -5.71 -7.98
CA GLN A 55 10.27 -6.41 -8.09
C GLN A 55 9.29 -6.14 -6.93
N TYR A 56 9.76 -5.60 -5.81
CA TYR A 56 8.93 -5.28 -4.64
C TYR A 56 8.62 -3.80 -4.51
N ILE A 57 9.18 -2.94 -5.38
CA ILE A 57 8.97 -1.49 -5.33
C ILE A 57 7.47 -1.16 -5.41
N PRO A 58 6.64 -1.75 -6.30
CA PRO A 58 5.22 -1.41 -6.36
C PRO A 58 4.49 -1.69 -5.04
N GLU A 59 4.69 -2.88 -4.46
CA GLU A 59 4.05 -3.33 -3.22
C GLU A 59 4.48 -2.49 -2.03
N ILE A 60 5.79 -2.23 -1.88
CA ILE A 60 6.31 -1.41 -0.78
C ILE A 60 5.83 0.03 -0.93
N ASN A 61 5.82 0.59 -2.15
CA ASN A 61 5.33 1.95 -2.40
C ASN A 61 3.86 2.09 -2.00
N MET A 62 3.02 1.09 -2.29
CA MET A 62 1.62 1.06 -1.86
C MET A 62 1.50 1.14 -0.33
N CYS A 63 2.30 0.37 0.41
CA CYS A 63 2.32 0.41 1.87
C CYS A 63 2.71 1.78 2.42
N CYS A 64 3.70 2.43 1.81
CA CYS A 64 4.14 3.77 2.20
C CYS A 64 3.10 4.85 1.90
N ALA A 65 2.38 4.75 0.78
CA ALA A 65 1.27 5.65 0.48
C ALA A 65 0.17 5.56 1.55
N GLN A 66 -0.21 4.33 1.95
CA GLN A 66 -1.18 4.10 3.02
C GLN A 66 -0.71 4.63 4.39
N HIS A 67 0.60 4.53 4.67
CA HIS A 67 1.19 5.07 5.89
C HIS A 67 1.16 6.59 5.93
N LYS A 68 1.46 7.26 4.82
CA LYS A 68 1.32 8.72 4.68
C LYS A 68 -0.13 9.16 4.90
N ASP A 69 -1.09 8.46 4.31
CA ASP A 69 -2.52 8.74 4.51
C ASP A 69 -2.94 8.54 5.98
N CYS A 70 -2.40 7.52 6.66
CA CYS A 70 -2.63 7.28 8.07
C CYS A 70 -2.15 8.45 8.93
N TYR A 71 -0.97 8.99 8.62
CA TYR A 71 -0.43 10.17 9.29
C TYR A 71 -1.26 11.42 9.05
N GLN A 72 -1.67 11.67 7.80
CA GLN A 72 -2.52 12.81 7.46
C GLN A 72 -3.86 12.79 8.21
N GLN A 73 -4.39 11.59 8.46
CA GLN A 73 -5.63 11.39 9.21
C GLN A 73 -5.46 11.47 10.74
N LYS A 74 -4.26 11.78 11.24
CA LYS A 74 -3.94 11.91 12.68
C LYS A 74 -4.37 10.69 13.52
N ARG A 75 -4.25 9.49 12.95
CA ARG A 75 -4.59 8.23 13.63
C ARG A 75 -3.57 7.80 14.71
N GLY A 76 -2.53 8.60 14.92
CA GLY A 76 -1.45 8.38 15.87
C GLY A 76 -0.26 7.65 15.25
N TYR A 77 0.96 7.96 15.72
CA TYR A 77 2.21 7.42 15.18
C TYR A 77 2.29 5.90 15.27
N ARG A 78 2.18 5.37 16.50
CA ARG A 78 2.32 3.93 16.75
C ARG A 78 1.34 3.06 15.94
N PRO A 79 0.03 3.38 15.85
CA PRO A 79 -0.88 2.62 15.00
C PRO A 79 -0.51 2.62 13.51
N CYS A 80 -0.06 3.77 12.97
CA CYS A 80 0.34 3.87 11.58
C CYS A 80 1.61 3.06 11.30
N ASP A 81 2.61 3.14 12.17
CA ASP A 81 3.88 2.40 12.01
C ASP A 81 3.65 0.88 12.10
N VAL A 82 2.81 0.41 13.02
CA VAL A 82 2.44 -1.01 13.10
C VAL A 82 1.76 -1.47 11.81
N HIS A 83 0.85 -0.65 11.26
CA HIS A 83 0.20 -0.98 9.99
C HIS A 83 1.19 -1.04 8.83
N LEU A 84 2.14 -0.09 8.76
CA LEU A 84 3.21 -0.12 7.76
C LEU A 84 4.04 -1.39 7.88
N CYS A 85 4.51 -1.74 9.08
CA CYS A 85 5.31 -2.94 9.34
C CYS A 85 4.58 -4.20 8.88
N ASN A 86 3.29 -4.32 9.19
CA ASN A 86 2.49 -5.44 8.72
C ASN A 86 2.41 -5.46 7.19
N CYS A 87 2.09 -4.32 6.57
CA CYS A 87 1.93 -4.22 5.12
C CYS A 87 3.19 -4.66 4.36
N VAL A 88 4.39 -4.23 4.77
CA VAL A 88 5.64 -4.57 4.09
C VAL A 88 6.13 -6.00 4.38
N GLN A 89 5.62 -6.66 5.43
CA GLN A 89 5.92 -8.06 5.74
C GLN A 89 5.08 -9.04 4.92
N PHE A 90 3.85 -8.69 4.56
CA PHE A 90 2.95 -9.55 3.77
C PHE A 90 3.35 -9.87 2.31
N PRO A 91 4.15 -9.10 1.55
CA PRO A 91 4.65 -9.57 0.25
C PRO A 91 5.58 -10.80 0.36
N TRP A 92 6.09 -11.11 1.56
CA TRP A 92 6.97 -12.26 1.83
C TRP A 92 6.22 -13.55 2.19
N SER A 93 4.90 -13.49 2.40
CA SER A 93 4.09 -14.64 2.80
C SER A 93 3.20 -15.15 1.67
N SER A 94 3.74 -15.23 0.45
CA SER A 94 3.10 -15.98 -0.65
C SER A 94 3.24 -17.48 -0.43
N ASP A 95 2.70 -17.98 0.68
CA ASP A 95 2.24 -19.35 0.82
C ASP A 95 0.95 -19.29 1.65
N HIS A 96 -0.15 -19.69 1.01
CA HIS A 96 -1.50 -19.72 1.54
C HIS A 96 -1.57 -20.39 2.93
N ASN A 97 -1.81 -19.62 4.01
CA ASN A 97 -2.86 -19.94 4.97
C ASN A 97 -3.13 -18.78 5.94
N THR A 98 -4.40 -18.59 6.28
CA THR A 98 -4.90 -17.65 7.27
C THR A 98 -4.15 -17.76 8.60
N MET A 99 -3.67 -16.63 9.14
CA MET A 99 -3.34 -16.55 10.56
C MET A 99 -3.69 -15.18 11.13
N THR A 100 -4.89 -15.12 11.70
CA THR A 100 -5.24 -14.23 12.79
C THR A 100 -4.26 -14.51 13.95
N ILE A 101 -3.34 -13.60 14.26
CA ILE A 101 -2.67 -13.58 15.57
C ILE A 101 -2.71 -12.16 16.14
N GLN A 102 -3.63 -12.06 17.09
CA GLN A 102 -3.71 -11.19 18.27
C GLN A 102 -2.61 -10.11 18.40
N ALA A 103 -3.09 -8.87 18.49
CA ALA A 103 -2.40 -7.82 19.22
C ALA A 103 -2.08 -8.34 20.64
N ASP A 104 -0.80 -8.58 20.90
CA ASP A 104 -0.34 -8.89 22.24
C ASP A 104 -0.43 -7.61 23.09
N ARG A 105 -1.37 -7.67 24.04
CA ARG A 105 -1.47 -6.76 25.16
C ARG A 105 -0.45 -7.22 26.19
N SER A 106 0.68 -6.54 26.24
CA SER A 106 1.60 -6.50 27.38
C SER A 106 2.05 -5.03 27.49
N GLN A 107 1.50 -4.18 28.39
CA GLN A 107 1.95 -4.00 29.79
C GLN A 107 3.48 -4.19 29.85
N GLU A 108 4.30 -3.14 29.97
CA GLU A 108 4.27 -2.03 30.94
C GLU A 108 4.60 -0.65 30.33
#